data_AF-A0A0V1DI02-F1
#
_entry.id   AF-A0A0V1DI02-F1
#
_cell.length_a   1.000
_cell.length_b   1.000
_cell.length_c   1.000
_cell.angle_alpha   90.00
_cell.angle_beta   90.00
_cell.angle_gamma   90.00
#
_symmetry.space_group_name_H-M   'P 1'
#
loop_
_entity.id
_entity.type
_entity.pdbx_description
1 polymer ?
#
loop_
_entity_poly.entity_id
_entity_poly.type
_entity_poly.pdbx_seq_one_letter_code
_entity_poly.pdbx_strand_id
1 'polypeptide(L)'
;MILFKASLQKISLWLKQVETGNLTWFLKLNELFSGKCLSEDLKRKTIAHFTSLKDEFLRYFPDVEPQNPIYKLVRNPFLVNIENLPRDLQEEAIE
;
A
#
# COMPACT_ATOMS: atom_id res chain seq x y z
N MET A 1 3.09 12.57 -0.32
CA MET A 1 1.98 11.68 0.15
C MET A 1 1.23 10.95 -0.99
N ILE A 2 0.84 11.61 -2.10
CA ILE A 2 0.12 10.95 -3.22
C ILE A 2 0.95 9.82 -3.87
N LEU A 3 2.24 10.06 -4.13
CA LEU A 3 3.14 9.07 -4.71
C LEU A 3 3.30 7.81 -3.83
N PHE A 4 3.34 7.98 -2.52
CA PHE A 4 3.44 6.87 -1.58
C PHE A 4 2.18 5.97 -1.60
N LYS A 5 0.97 6.58 -1.61
CA LYS A 5 -0.28 5.81 -1.75
C LYS A 5 -0.30 5.03 -3.07
N ALA A 6 0.09 5.67 -4.17
CA ALA A 6 0.15 5.02 -5.47
C ALA A 6 1.11 3.82 -5.44
N SER A 7 2.27 3.96 -4.80
CA SER A 7 3.22 2.86 -4.61
C SER A 7 2.65 1.71 -3.78
N LEU A 8 2.01 1.98 -2.64
CA LEU A 8 1.37 0.94 -1.81
C LEU A 8 0.23 0.21 -2.54
N GLN A 9 -0.61 0.96 -3.27
CA GLN A 9 -1.67 0.36 -4.08
C GLN A 9 -1.09 -0.50 -5.21
N LYS A 10 0.02 -0.05 -5.82
CA LYS A 10 0.70 -0.81 -6.86
C LYS A 10 1.32 -2.11 -6.32
N ILE A 11 1.95 -2.07 -5.15
CA ILE A 11 2.44 -3.28 -4.45
C ILE A 11 1.29 -4.23 -4.13
N SER A 12 0.17 -3.70 -3.63
CA SER A 12 -1.02 -4.52 -3.31
C SER A 12 -1.63 -5.17 -4.56
N LEU A 13 -1.68 -4.43 -5.67
CA LEU A 13 -2.11 -4.97 -6.96
C LEU A 13 -1.17 -6.09 -7.43
N TRP A 14 0.14 -5.86 -7.40
CA TRP A 14 1.14 -6.84 -7.76
C TRP A 14 1.05 -8.12 -6.94
N LEU A 15 0.84 -8.00 -5.63
CA LEU A 15 0.66 -9.14 -4.73
C LEU A 15 -0.55 -9.98 -5.15
N LYS A 16 -1.70 -9.35 -5.43
CA LYS A 16 -2.89 -10.02 -5.94
C LYS A 16 -2.65 -10.70 -7.30
N GLN A 17 -1.87 -10.11 -8.19
CA GLN A 17 -1.53 -10.72 -9.48
C GLN A 17 -0.66 -11.96 -9.30
N VAL A 18 0.33 -11.92 -8.39
CA VAL A 18 1.18 -13.09 -8.10
C VAL A 18 0.35 -14.22 -7.46
N GLU A 19 -0.58 -13.90 -6.55
CA GLU A 19 -1.49 -14.87 -5.94
C GLU A 19 -2.37 -15.61 -6.97
N THR A 20 -2.83 -14.90 -8.01
CA THR A 20 -3.59 -15.50 -9.11
C THR A 20 -2.71 -16.16 -10.19
N GLY A 21 -1.39 -16.12 -10.04
CA GLY A 21 -0.43 -16.64 -11.03
C GLY A 21 -0.31 -15.75 -12.27
N ASN A 22 -0.87 -14.55 -12.25
CA ASN A 22 -0.81 -13.62 -13.37
C ASN A 22 0.52 -12.86 -13.38
N LEU A 23 1.35 -13.12 -14.39
CA LEU A 23 2.64 -12.49 -14.58
C LEU A 23 2.69 -11.39 -15.65
N THR A 24 1.55 -11.00 -16.24
CA THR A 24 1.52 -10.03 -17.35
C THR A 24 2.26 -8.73 -17.02
N TRP A 25 2.25 -8.30 -15.77
CA TRP A 25 2.89 -7.06 -15.31
C TRP A 25 4.38 -7.20 -14.99
N PHE A 26 4.90 -8.43 -14.90
CA PHE A 26 6.30 -8.72 -14.63
C PHE A 26 6.99 -9.14 -15.92
N LEU A 27 7.11 -8.22 -16.88
CA LEU A 27 7.57 -8.53 -18.25
C LEU A 27 8.84 -9.40 -18.29
N LYS A 28 9.86 -9.06 -17.50
CA LYS A 28 11.12 -9.83 -17.46
C LYS A 28 10.94 -11.22 -16.86
N LEU A 29 10.13 -11.33 -15.81
CA LEU A 29 9.81 -12.61 -15.20
C LEU A 29 9.01 -13.48 -16.19
N ASN A 30 7.99 -12.91 -16.81
CA ASN A 30 7.14 -13.58 -17.79
C ASN A 30 7.95 -14.06 -19.02
N GLU A 31 8.92 -13.28 -19.48
CA GLU A 31 9.88 -13.65 -20.52
C GLU A 31 10.72 -14.88 -20.12
N LEU A 32 11.31 -14.85 -18.91
CA LEU A 32 12.12 -15.94 -18.38
C LEU A 32 11.34 -17.26 -18.23
N PHE A 33 10.05 -17.16 -17.89
CA PHE A 33 9.17 -18.33 -17.80
C PHE A 33 8.51 -18.70 -19.14
N SER A 34 8.65 -17.86 -20.18
CA SER A 34 8.08 -18.09 -21.52
C SER A 34 6.59 -18.47 -21.48
N GLY A 35 5.81 -17.83 -20.60
CA GLY A 35 4.38 -18.12 -20.41
C GLY A 35 4.08 -19.38 -19.59
N LYS A 36 5.08 -20.05 -19.01
CA LYS A 36 4.87 -21.12 -18.03
C LYS A 36 4.41 -20.55 -16.69
N CYS A 37 3.62 -21.32 -15.96
CA CYS A 37 3.19 -20.96 -14.61
C CYS A 37 4.39 -20.92 -13.65
N LEU A 38 4.35 -20.01 -12.68
CA LEU A 38 5.30 -20.02 -11.56
C LEU A 38 5.19 -21.34 -10.80
N SER A 39 6.33 -21.88 -10.37
CA SER A 39 6.31 -22.91 -9.34
C SER A 39 5.71 -22.33 -8.05
N GLU A 40 4.97 -23.14 -7.30
CA GLU A 40 4.39 -22.73 -6.02
C GLU A 40 5.47 -22.20 -5.04
N ASP A 41 6.68 -22.74 -5.12
CA ASP A 41 7.80 -22.25 -4.31
C ASP A 41 8.21 -20.81 -4.66
N LEU A 42 8.37 -20.51 -5.96
CA LEU A 42 8.72 -19.18 -6.41
C LEU A 42 7.59 -18.18 -6.17
N LYS A 43 6.34 -18.62 -6.34
CA LYS A 43 5.15 -17.83 -6.00
C LYS A 43 5.15 -17.43 -4.53
N ARG A 44 5.37 -18.38 -3.61
CA ARG A 44 5.49 -18.08 -2.16
C ARG A 44 6.62 -17.11 -1.85
N LYS A 45 7.80 -17.30 -2.43
CA LYS A 45 8.95 -16.38 -2.25
C LYS A 45 8.64 -14.97 -2.74
N THR A 46 7.95 -14.86 -3.87
CA THR A 46 7.56 -13.57 -4.45
C THR A 46 6.52 -12.86 -3.57
N ILE A 47 5.52 -13.58 -3.05
CA ILE A 47 4.51 -13.04 -2.11
C ILE A 47 5.19 -12.56 -0.82
N ALA A 48 6.10 -13.37 -0.25
CA ALA A 48 6.85 -13.00 0.94
C ALA A 48 7.68 -11.73 0.72
N HIS A 49 8.35 -11.62 -0.42
CA HIS A 49 9.12 -10.43 -0.78
C HIS A 49 8.25 -9.18 -0.89
N PHE A 50 7.13 -9.23 -1.62
CA PHE A 50 6.22 -8.08 -1.72
C PHE A 50 5.59 -7.70 -0.38
N THR A 51 5.32 -8.68 0.49
CA THR A 51 4.82 -8.42 1.85
C THR A 51 5.86 -7.68 2.67
N SER A 52 7.10 -8.17 2.70
CA SER A 52 8.21 -7.49 3.37
C SER A 52 8.43 -6.08 2.84
N LEU A 53 8.35 -5.88 1.53
CA LEU A 53 8.49 -4.56 0.92
C LEU A 53 7.36 -3.61 1.35
N LYS A 54 6.11 -4.09 1.36
CA LYS A 54 4.97 -3.31 1.86
C LYS A 54 5.18 -2.90 3.32
N ASP A 55 5.62 -3.82 4.16
CA ASP A 55 5.85 -3.58 5.59
C ASP A 55 6.99 -2.59 5.81
N GLU A 56 8.05 -2.65 4.99
CA GLU A 56 9.14 -1.67 5.00
C GLU A 56 8.66 -0.27 4.59
N PHE A 57 7.85 -0.16 3.53
CA PHE A 57 7.23 1.10 3.14
C PHE A 57 6.37 1.69 4.27
N LEU A 58 5.58 0.86 4.96
CA LEU A 58 4.77 1.31 6.10
C LEU A 58 5.63 1.72 7.29
N ARG A 59 6.75 1.04 7.53
CA ARG A 59 7.71 1.40 8.59
C ARG A 59 8.33 2.78 8.37
N TYR A 60 8.69 3.11 7.13
CA TYR A 60 9.27 4.44 6.82
C TYR A 60 8.24 5.57 6.86
N PHE A 61 6.95 5.26 6.70
CA PHE A 61 5.87 6.25 6.61
C PHE A 61 4.67 5.85 7.50
N PRO A 62 4.84 5.85 8.83
CA PRO A 62 3.80 5.40 9.77
C PRO A 62 2.54 6.28 9.71
N ASP A 63 2.69 7.56 9.36
CA ASP A 63 1.58 8.53 9.33
C ASP A 63 0.61 8.33 8.15
N VAL A 64 0.97 7.47 7.20
CA VAL A 64 0.17 7.24 5.99
C VAL A 64 -0.84 6.09 6.17
N GLU A 65 -0.93 5.55 7.38
CA GLU A 65 -1.94 4.57 7.70
C GLU A 65 -3.35 5.17 7.48
N PRO A 66 -4.27 4.45 6.81
CA PRO A 66 -5.63 4.95 6.55
C PRO A 66 -6.40 5.33 7.83
N GLN A 67 -5.95 4.83 8.98
CA GLN A 67 -6.51 5.08 10.30
C GLN A 67 -6.01 6.42 10.89
N ASN A 68 -4.89 6.96 10.41
CA ASN A 68 -4.34 8.21 10.94
C ASN A 68 -5.35 9.36 10.72
N PRO A 69 -5.78 10.05 11.80
CA PRO A 69 -6.81 11.08 11.72
C PRO A 69 -6.32 12.33 10.99
N ILE A 70 -5.04 12.71 11.09
CA ILE A 70 -4.43 13.81 10.33
C ILE A 70 -4.49 13.49 8.83
N TYR A 71 -4.22 12.24 8.46
CA TYR A 71 -4.30 11.81 7.08
C TYR A 71 -5.73 11.86 6.51
N LYS A 72 -6.74 11.52 7.33
CA LYS A 72 -8.16 11.67 6.95
C LYS A 72 -8.52 13.15 6.76
N LEU A 73 -8.09 14.02 7.68
CA LEU A 73 -8.26 15.48 7.60
C LEU A 73 -7.66 16.05 6.30
N VAL A 74 -6.41 15.73 5.97
CA VAL A 74 -5.75 16.23 4.73
C VAL A 74 -6.43 15.70 3.46
N ARG A 75 -7.00 14.50 3.49
CA ARG A 75 -7.67 13.90 2.32
C ARG A 75 -9.08 14.47 2.10
N ASN A 76 -9.83 14.60 3.18
CA ASN A 76 -11.18 15.17 3.15
C ASN A 76 -11.51 15.74 4.55
N PRO A 77 -11.38 17.07 4.73
CA PRO A 77 -11.59 17.68 6.03
C PRO A 77 -13.06 17.62 6.50
N PHE A 78 -14.01 17.39 5.58
CA PHE A 78 -15.44 17.33 5.91
C PHE A 78 -15.90 15.95 6.41
N LEU A 79 -15.06 14.92 6.32
CA LEU A 79 -15.40 13.55 6.72
C LEU A 79 -14.59 13.05 7.92
N VAL A 80 -13.74 13.90 8.52
CA VAL A 80 -12.95 13.54 9.70
C VAL A 80 -13.78 13.75 10.96
N ASN A 81 -13.70 12.80 11.90
CA ASN A 81 -14.23 13.04 13.24
C ASN A 81 -13.21 13.92 13.99
N ILE A 82 -13.62 15.15 14.36
CA ILE A 82 -12.78 16.13 15.05
C ILE A 82 -12.25 15.57 16.37
N GLU A 83 -13.04 14.76 17.09
CA GLU A 83 -12.63 14.16 18.37
C GLU A 83 -11.41 13.24 18.25
N ASN A 84 -11.14 12.71 17.05
CA ASN A 84 -9.99 11.85 16.79
C ASN A 84 -8.72 12.64 16.43
N LEU A 85 -8.78 13.96 16.27
CA LEU A 85 -7.61 14.79 15.94
C LEU A 85 -6.77 15.13 17.20
N PRO A 86 -5.49 15.46 17.04
CA PRO A 86 -4.72 16.15 18.08
C PRO A 86 -5.41 17.43 18.57
N ARG A 87 -5.30 17.76 19.87
CA ARG A 87 -6.03 18.89 20.51
C ARG A 87 -5.78 20.24 19.84
N ASP A 88 -4.55 20.51 19.46
CA ASP A 88 -4.13 21.69 18.71
C ASP A 88 -4.94 21.88 17.42
N LEU A 89 -5.18 20.80 16.67
CA LEU A 89 -5.99 20.83 15.45
C LEU A 89 -7.51 20.84 15.74
N GLN A 90 -7.94 20.38 16.93
CA GLN A 90 -9.34 20.49 17.34
C GLN A 90 -9.71 21.94 17.67
N GLU A 91 -8.82 22.66 18.35
CA GLU A 91 -9.01 24.06 18.73
C GLU A 91 -9.11 24.96 17.49
N GLU A 92 -8.23 24.76 16.50
CA GLU A 92 -8.25 25.50 15.22
C GLU A 92 -9.53 25.26 14.38
N ALA A 93 -10.24 24.15 14.59
CA ALA A 93 -11.49 23.86 13.88
C ALA A 93 -12.73 24.53 14.50
N ILE A 94 -12.61 25.08 15.72
CA ILE A 94 -13.71 25.71 16.47
C ILE A 94 -13.65 27.25 16.38
N GLU A 95 -12.50 27.81 16.03
CA GLU A 95 -12.35 29.24 15.66
C GLU A 95 -12.91 29.54 14.27
#